data_AF-A0A026VSQ4-F1
#
_entry.id   AF-A0A026VSQ4-F1
#
_cell.length_a   1.000
_cell.length_b   1.000
_cell.length_c   1.000
_cell.angle_alpha   90.00
_cell.angle_beta   90.00
_cell.angle_gamma   90.00
#
_symmetry.space_group_name_H-M   'P 1'
#
loop_
_entity.id
_entity.type
_entity.pdbx_description
1 polymer ?
#
loop_
_entity_poly.entity_id
_entity_poly.type
_entity_poly.pdbx_seq_one_letter_code
_entity_poly.pdbx_strand_id
1 'polypeptide(L)'
;MKRRGDKKDLMEKRGEAWRRWGIGIDEDLTMEERRIRWRLLERTKEERAKGKEVKVENRKMEIEGVEWVWDEKEQDLVKKK
;
A
#
# COMPACT_ATOMS: atom_id res chain seq x y z
N MET A 1 -10.42 25.73 -15.21
CA MET A 1 -9.18 26.01 -14.47
C MET A 1 -9.00 24.91 -13.40
N LYS A 2 -8.19 23.86 -13.65
CA LYS A 2 -7.88 22.86 -12.61
C LYS A 2 -6.84 23.47 -11.67
N ARG A 3 -7.24 23.79 -10.42
CA ARG A 3 -6.33 24.31 -9.39
C ARG A 3 -5.27 23.23 -9.08
N ARG A 4 -4.04 23.43 -9.56
CA ARG A 4 -2.87 22.59 -9.22
C ARG A 4 -2.31 22.94 -7.83
N GLY A 5 -3.20 23.18 -6.86
CA GLY A 5 -2.85 23.56 -5.48
C GLY A 5 -3.00 22.45 -4.45
N ASP A 6 -3.89 21.48 -4.65
CA ASP A 6 -4.47 20.80 -3.48
C ASP A 6 -3.97 19.38 -3.17
N LYS A 7 -3.13 18.75 -4.01
CA LYS A 7 -2.78 17.33 -3.80
C LYS A 7 -1.87 17.10 -2.59
N LYS A 8 -0.87 17.97 -2.39
CA LYS A 8 0.09 17.83 -1.30
C LYS A 8 -0.55 18.19 0.06
N ASP A 9 -1.31 19.29 0.09
CA ASP A 9 -2.10 19.70 1.25
C ASP A 9 -3.15 18.64 1.67
N LEU A 10 -3.83 18.00 0.70
CA LEU A 10 -4.75 16.89 0.98
C LEU A 10 -4.03 15.68 1.60
N MET A 11 -2.82 15.37 1.11
CA MET A 11 -2.01 14.27 1.64
C MET A 11 -1.48 14.56 3.04
N GLU A 12 -1.13 15.81 3.37
CA GLU A 12 -0.75 16.22 4.73
C GLU A 12 -1.94 16.10 5.70
N LYS A 13 -3.16 16.44 5.23
CA LYS A 13 -4.39 16.30 6.00
C LYS A 13 -4.92 14.87 6.09
N ARG A 14 -4.31 13.90 5.40
CA ARG A 14 -4.74 12.48 5.41
C ARG A 14 -4.89 11.93 6.82
N GLY A 15 -3.91 12.19 7.70
CA GLY A 15 -3.95 11.73 9.08
C GLY A 15 -5.01 12.42 9.94
N GLU A 16 -5.37 13.66 9.63
CA GLU A 16 -6.46 14.39 10.29
C GLU A 16 -7.83 13.89 9.79
N ALA A 17 -8.00 13.72 8.48
CA ALA A 17 -9.22 13.19 7.88
C ALA A 17 -9.56 11.78 8.39
N TRP A 18 -8.56 10.92 8.55
CA TRP A 18 -8.75 9.60 9.15
C TRP A 18 -9.18 9.70 10.62
N ARG A 19 -8.46 10.50 11.44
CA ARG A 19 -8.76 10.63 12.87
C ARG A 19 -10.10 11.31 13.16
N ARG A 20 -10.49 12.29 12.33
CA ARG A 20 -11.65 13.14 12.57
C ARG A 20 -12.92 12.64 11.89
N TRP A 21 -12.80 12.04 10.70
CA TRP A 21 -13.94 11.66 9.87
C TRP A 21 -13.91 10.19 9.43
N GLY A 22 -12.86 9.43 9.73
CA GLY A 22 -12.71 8.05 9.24
C GLY A 22 -12.51 7.95 7.72
N ILE A 23 -12.20 9.06 7.05
CA ILE A 23 -12.08 9.12 5.60
C ILE A 23 -10.62 8.86 5.22
N GLY A 24 -10.40 7.77 4.48
CA GLY A 24 -9.10 7.44 3.90
C GLY A 24 -8.84 8.23 2.62
N ILE A 25 -8.11 9.33 2.74
CA ILE A 25 -7.53 10.05 1.59
C ILE A 25 -6.34 9.23 1.09
N ASP A 26 -6.43 8.64 -0.09
CA ASP A 26 -5.30 8.01 -0.79
C ASP A 26 -4.78 8.93 -1.89
N GLU A 27 -3.59 8.65 -2.39
CA GLU A 27 -3.13 9.18 -3.68
C GLU A 27 -4.14 8.83 -4.80
N ASP A 28 -4.00 9.45 -5.98
CA ASP A 28 -4.65 9.00 -7.23
C ASP A 28 -4.16 7.60 -7.61
N LEU A 29 -4.50 6.61 -6.78
CA LEU A 29 -4.32 5.20 -7.04
C LEU A 29 -5.61 4.75 -7.72
N THR A 30 -5.44 4.10 -8.86
CA THR A 30 -6.52 3.33 -9.48
C THR A 30 -7.04 2.28 -8.49
N MET A 31 -8.28 1.81 -8.69
CA MET A 31 -8.87 0.74 -7.86
C MET A 31 -7.96 -0.50 -7.79
N GLU A 32 -7.24 -0.79 -8.88
CA GLU A 32 -6.25 -1.85 -8.97
C GLU A 32 -5.05 -1.58 -8.06
N GLU A 33 -4.40 -0.43 -8.18
CA GLU A 33 -3.29 -0.06 -7.29
C GLU A 33 -3.68 -0.04 -5.82
N ARG A 34 -4.92 0.37 -5.52
CA ARG A 34 -5.47 0.31 -4.17
C ARG A 34 -5.56 -1.14 -3.68
N ARG A 35 -6.07 -2.04 -4.50
CA ARG A 35 -6.14 -3.48 -4.18
C ARG A 35 -4.75 -4.09 -3.96
N ILE A 36 -3.78 -3.74 -4.81
CA ILE A 36 -2.38 -4.16 -4.67
C ILE A 36 -1.83 -3.72 -3.31
N ARG A 37 -2.02 -2.44 -2.97
CA ARG A 37 -1.53 -1.85 -1.72
C ARG A 37 -2.19 -2.49 -0.50
N TRP A 38 -3.49 -2.76 -0.55
CA TRP A 38 -4.21 -3.45 0.52
C TRP A 38 -3.67 -4.86 0.74
N ARG A 39 -3.49 -5.63 -0.33
CA ARG A 39 -2.98 -7.00 -0.26
C ARG A 39 -1.54 -7.06 0.26
N LEU A 40 -0.70 -6.11 -0.16
CA LEU A 40 0.64 -5.90 0.43
C LEU A 40 0.56 -5.59 1.93
N LEU A 41 -0.31 -4.68 2.36
CA LEU A 41 -0.45 -4.33 3.77
C LEU A 41 -0.97 -5.48 4.63
N GLU A 42 -1.96 -6.25 4.14
CA GLU A 42 -2.47 -7.43 4.83
C GLU A 42 -1.37 -8.46 5.05
N ARG A 43 -0.66 -8.82 3.97
CA ARG A 43 0.45 -9.77 4.06
C ARG A 43 1.57 -9.29 4.99
N THR A 44 1.86 -7.99 4.96
CA THR A 44 2.84 -7.37 5.87
C THR A 44 2.41 -7.50 7.32
N LYS A 45 1.13 -7.26 7.64
CA LYS A 45 0.62 -7.42 9.00
C LYS A 45 0.72 -8.86 9.47
N GLU A 46 0.36 -9.83 8.63
CA GLU A 46 0.48 -11.25 8.96
C GLU A 46 1.92 -11.66 9.24
N GLU A 47 2.86 -11.30 8.37
CA GLU A 47 4.26 -11.71 8.53
C GLU A 47 4.94 -10.95 9.69
N ARG A 48 4.61 -9.67 9.93
CA ARG A 48 5.08 -8.96 11.14
C ARG A 48 4.49 -9.54 12.42
N ALA A 49 3.23 -9.97 12.40
CA ALA A 49 2.63 -10.67 13.55
C ALA A 49 3.32 -12.01 13.84
N LYS A 50 3.92 -12.65 12.83
CA LYS A 50 4.80 -13.82 12.96
C LYS A 50 6.23 -13.47 13.41
N GLY A 51 6.54 -12.20 13.65
CA GLY A 51 7.86 -11.74 14.11
C GLY A 51 8.88 -11.54 12.97
N LYS A 52 8.44 -11.53 11.72
CA LYS A 52 9.32 -11.45 10.56
C LYS A 52 9.61 -10.00 10.15
N GLU A 53 10.82 -9.77 9.66
CA GLU A 53 11.15 -8.48 9.03
C GLU A 53 10.55 -8.42 7.63
N VAL A 54 9.70 -7.42 7.41
CA VAL A 54 9.04 -7.17 6.13
C VAL A 54 9.34 -5.77 5.65
N LYS A 55 9.95 -5.67 4.48
CA LYS A 55 10.11 -4.43 3.72
C LYS A 55 9.10 -4.42 2.58
N VAL A 56 8.42 -3.30 2.41
CA VAL A 56 7.39 -3.15 1.38
C VAL A 56 7.81 -2.02 0.46
N GLU A 57 7.86 -2.30 -0.83
CA GLU A 57 8.08 -1.32 -1.89
C GLU A 57 6.87 -1.30 -2.85
N ASN A 58 6.88 -0.41 -3.83
CA ASN A 58 5.80 -0.33 -4.81
C ASN A 58 5.71 -1.63 -5.61
N ARG A 59 4.57 -2.35 -5.46
CA ARG A 59 4.28 -3.65 -6.09
C ARG A 59 5.24 -4.80 -5.71
N LYS A 60 6.07 -4.62 -4.68
CA LYS A 60 7.05 -5.62 -4.23
C LYS A 60 7.10 -5.67 -2.70
N MET A 61 7.43 -6.83 -2.17
CA MET A 61 7.63 -7.05 -0.75
C MET A 61 8.84 -7.96 -0.55
N GLU A 62 9.67 -7.65 0.43
CA GLU A 62 10.73 -8.54 0.90
C GLU A 62 10.33 -9.04 2.29
N ILE A 63 10.26 -10.35 2.46
CA ILE A 63 9.98 -11.01 3.75
C ILE A 63 11.22 -11.83 4.10
N GLU A 64 11.92 -11.47 5.18
CA GLU A 64 13.12 -12.20 5.65
C GLU A 64 14.18 -12.41 4.55
N GLY A 65 14.37 -11.42 3.67
CA GLY A 65 15.30 -11.52 2.54
C GLY A 65 14.77 -12.32 1.33
N VAL A 66 13.51 -12.75 1.35
CA VAL A 66 12.83 -13.35 0.21
C VAL A 66 12.02 -12.28 -0.52
N GLU A 67 12.30 -12.07 -1.80
CA GLU A 67 11.50 -11.19 -2.66
C GLU A 67 10.17 -11.82 -3.06
N TRP A 68 9.11 -11.04 -2.92
CA TRP A 68 7.75 -11.31 -3.37
C TRP A 68 7.36 -10.18 -4.31
N VAL A 69 6.91 -10.53 -5.51
CA VAL A 69 6.52 -9.57 -6.54
C VAL A 69 5.05 -9.72 -6.81
N TRP A 70 4.36 -8.61 -7.02
CA TRP A 70 2.99 -8.63 -7.48
C TRP A 70 2.90 -9.23 -8.89
N ASP A 71 2.12 -10.29 -9.02
CA ASP A 71 1.76 -10.86 -10.32
C ASP A 71 0.38 -10.33 -10.74
N GLU A 72 0.33 -9.63 -11.88
CA GLU A 72 -0.91 -9.04 -12.39
C GLU A 72 -1.92 -10.10 -12.87
N LYS A 73 -1.47 -11.31 -13.24
CA LYS A 73 -2.36 -12.40 -13.69
C LYS A 73 -3.04 -13.08 -12.52
N GLU A 74 -2.28 -13.42 -11.49
CA GLU A 74 -2.80 -14.03 -10.26
C GLU A 74 -3.45 -12.98 -9.34
N GLN A 75 -3.23 -11.69 -9.62
CA GLN A 75 -3.59 -10.57 -8.77
C GLN A 75 -3.11 -10.76 -7.33
N ASP A 76 -1.96 -11.41 -7.13
CA ASP A 76 -1.44 -11.80 -5.83
C ASP A 76 0.09 -11.68 -5.76
N LEU A 77 0.64 -11.75 -4.54
CA LEU A 77 2.08 -11.74 -4.33
C LEU A 77 2.66 -13.13 -4.54
N VAL A 78 3.52 -13.25 -5.54
CA VAL A 78 4.20 -14.49 -5.87
C VAL A 78 5.63 -14.41 -5.36
N LYS A 79 6.05 -15.45 -4.62
CA LYS A 79 7.44 -15.60 -4.19
C LYS A 79 8.32 -15.74 -5.43
N LYS A 80 9.28 -14.83 -5.58
CA LYS A 80 10.31 -14.95 -6.60
C LYS A 80 11.29 -16.02 -6.11
N LYS A 81 11.38 -17.12 -6.86
CA LYS A 81 12.19 -18.29 -6.52
C LYS A 81 13.61 -18.15 -7.06
#